data_AF-A0A9E7PMK4-F1
#
_entry.id   AF-A0A9E7PMK4-F1
#
_cell.length_a   1.000
_cell.length_b   1.000
_cell.length_c   1.000
_cell.angle_alpha   90.00
_cell.angle_beta   90.00
_cell.angle_gamma   90.00
#
_symmetry.space_group_name_H-M   'P 1'
#
loop_
_entity.id
_entity.type
_entity.pdbx_description
1 polymer ?
#
loop_
_entity_poly.entity_id
_entity_poly.type
_entity_poly.pdbx_seq_one_letter_code
_entity_poly.pdbx_strand_id
1 'polypeptide(L)'
;MAEGETPKTWIFIRDGDIVKNHSIEGLAFARIITDVQRVIDNIGASKYGKEYKKEDLRLYFKDLHEGSVVAPMYPISYPTSPDNKNLFTEITGIMERLITTLNTKPDLFREQLESEITSPPERIGLLKSLASLSSSNTPVEIKTSVEKPQKGHFIPKHYTSYLNDLLIDYGGYGEVSVSGVIVRINGDKTYYFTIEAKNGHKYVCYFDPSEEDTVKSLYKKWVGFKGDMTKTQKQTKIHSVKELTEVKTETLHNAENYVFKEPITFDVHYDNDDKLWCIENESLSLSGYGTSYNKALNSLTDEIEGHILSFTNFPDEKHSSESLRLKERLSDYIDFKAAKRIIDGKYGGV
;
A
#
# COMPACT_ATOMS: atom_id res chain seq x y z
N MET A 1 -8.61 -33.40 -29.57
CA MET A 1 -8.60 -31.99 -29.99
C MET A 1 -7.16 -31.55 -29.94
N ALA A 2 -6.62 -30.92 -31.00
CA ALA A 2 -5.29 -30.34 -30.93
C ALA A 2 -5.20 -29.48 -29.66
N GLU A 3 -4.11 -29.58 -28.90
CA GLU A 3 -3.84 -28.74 -27.74
C GLU A 3 -3.80 -27.29 -28.21
N GLY A 4 -4.98 -26.66 -28.25
CA GLY A 4 -5.11 -25.25 -28.43
C GLY A 4 -4.32 -24.59 -27.32
N GLU A 5 -3.50 -23.64 -27.70
CA GLU A 5 -2.63 -22.87 -26.83
C GLU A 5 -3.50 -22.10 -25.82
N THR A 6 -3.71 -22.69 -24.63
CA THR A 6 -4.64 -22.16 -23.62
C THR A 6 -3.99 -21.14 -22.71
N PRO A 7 -4.71 -20.09 -22.27
CA PRO A 7 -4.15 -19.05 -21.42
C PRO A 7 -3.76 -19.60 -20.05
N LYS A 8 -2.66 -19.09 -19.50
CA LYS A 8 -2.10 -19.45 -18.19
C LYS A 8 -1.59 -18.22 -17.48
N THR A 9 -1.61 -18.25 -16.16
CA THR A 9 -1.04 -17.16 -15.34
C THR A 9 0.43 -17.44 -15.11
N TRP A 10 1.27 -16.60 -15.69
CA TRP A 10 2.72 -16.61 -15.49
C TRP A 10 3.06 -15.79 -14.25
N ILE A 11 3.74 -16.42 -13.30
CA ILE A 11 4.31 -15.76 -12.13
C ILE A 11 5.82 -15.65 -12.34
N PHE A 12 6.33 -14.42 -12.35
CA PHE A 12 7.76 -14.12 -12.39
C PHE A 12 8.18 -13.56 -11.04
N ILE A 13 9.31 -14.02 -10.53
CA ILE A 13 9.92 -13.42 -9.34
C ILE A 13 11.29 -12.91 -9.77
N ARG A 14 11.38 -11.60 -10.02
CA ARG A 14 12.60 -10.96 -10.55
C ARG A 14 13.28 -10.21 -9.41
N ASP A 15 14.50 -10.65 -9.08
CA ASP A 15 15.48 -10.05 -8.15
C ASP A 15 14.98 -9.42 -6.84
N GLY A 16 15.45 -10.02 -5.74
CA GLY A 16 15.39 -9.53 -4.37
C GLY A 16 16.32 -10.40 -3.51
N ASP A 17 16.73 -9.91 -2.33
CA ASP A 17 17.84 -10.43 -1.50
C ASP A 17 17.82 -11.94 -1.14
N ILE A 18 16.71 -12.64 -1.41
CA ILE A 18 16.46 -14.05 -1.07
C ILE A 18 16.76 -15.00 -2.24
N VAL A 19 16.82 -14.53 -3.49
CA VAL A 19 17.17 -15.40 -4.63
C VAL A 19 18.68 -15.61 -4.69
N LYS A 20 19.23 -16.36 -3.73
CA LYS A 20 20.60 -16.89 -3.83
C LYS A 20 20.59 -18.10 -4.77
N ASN A 21 21.47 -18.09 -5.77
CA ASN A 21 21.69 -19.24 -6.67
C ASN A 21 20.42 -19.78 -7.36
N HIS A 22 19.47 -18.90 -7.72
CA HIS A 22 18.20 -19.26 -8.37
C HIS A 22 17.28 -20.15 -7.51
N SER A 23 17.43 -20.08 -6.18
CA SER A 23 16.56 -20.76 -5.22
C SER A 23 15.60 -19.77 -4.56
N ILE A 24 14.33 -20.15 -4.46
CA ILE A 24 13.32 -19.45 -3.66
C ILE A 24 12.95 -20.38 -2.51
N GLU A 25 12.78 -19.82 -1.32
CA GLU A 25 12.25 -20.58 -0.19
C GLU A 25 10.86 -21.15 -0.55
N GLY A 26 10.70 -22.47 -0.46
CA GLY A 26 9.46 -23.13 -0.85
C GLY A 26 8.22 -22.58 -0.14
N LEU A 27 8.37 -22.14 1.12
CA LEU A 27 7.30 -21.52 1.88
C LEU A 27 6.89 -20.14 1.30
N ALA A 28 7.86 -19.32 0.92
CA ALA A 28 7.61 -18.02 0.29
C ALA A 28 6.93 -18.19 -1.08
N PHE A 29 7.38 -19.16 -1.88
CA PHE A 29 6.76 -19.48 -3.15
C PHE A 29 5.32 -19.99 -2.97
N ALA A 30 5.09 -20.93 -2.04
CA ALA A 30 3.76 -21.43 -1.70
C ALA A 30 2.80 -20.31 -1.26
N ARG A 31 3.31 -19.31 -0.51
CA ARG A 31 2.54 -18.14 -0.11
C ARG A 31 2.13 -17.28 -1.32
N ILE A 32 3.07 -16.97 -2.21
CA ILE A 32 2.79 -16.20 -3.44
C ILE A 32 1.68 -16.87 -4.25
N ILE A 33 1.79 -18.18 -4.46
CA ILE A 33 0.80 -18.97 -5.19
C ILE A 33 -0.57 -18.93 -4.50
N THR A 34 -0.58 -19.08 -3.18
CA THR A 34 -1.80 -19.03 -2.39
C THR A 34 -2.48 -17.67 -2.51
N ASP A 35 -1.70 -16.58 -2.50
CA ASP A 35 -2.22 -15.23 -2.65
C ASP A 35 -2.79 -15.01 -4.05
N VAL A 36 -2.11 -15.48 -5.11
CA VAL A 36 -2.64 -15.43 -6.49
C VAL A 36 -3.94 -16.24 -6.63
N GLN A 37 -3.99 -17.46 -6.09
CA GLN A 37 -5.22 -18.26 -6.09
C GLN A 37 -6.35 -17.54 -5.33
N ARG A 38 -6.07 -16.93 -4.18
CA ARG A 38 -7.06 -16.16 -3.41
C ARG A 38 -7.57 -14.95 -4.17
N VAL A 39 -6.71 -14.24 -4.92
CA VAL A 39 -7.15 -13.14 -5.78
C VAL A 39 -8.19 -13.65 -6.79
N ILE A 40 -7.88 -14.74 -7.51
CA ILE A 40 -8.78 -15.35 -8.49
C ILE A 40 -10.10 -15.78 -7.83
N ASP A 41 -10.03 -16.46 -6.68
CA ASP A 41 -11.20 -16.92 -5.94
C ASP A 41 -12.12 -15.78 -5.51
N ASN A 42 -11.56 -14.68 -4.99
CA ASN A 42 -12.36 -13.55 -4.51
C ASN A 42 -13.02 -12.80 -5.67
N ILE A 43 -12.29 -12.60 -6.78
CA ILE A 43 -12.86 -11.98 -7.98
C ILE A 43 -13.97 -12.87 -8.56
N GLY A 44 -13.71 -14.18 -8.70
CA GLY A 44 -14.68 -15.14 -9.21
C GLY A 44 -15.95 -15.22 -8.36
N ALA A 45 -15.80 -15.33 -7.04
CA ALA A 45 -16.92 -15.33 -6.11
C ALA A 45 -17.71 -14.01 -6.17
N SER A 46 -17.04 -12.86 -6.29
CA SER A 46 -17.75 -11.57 -6.40
C SER A 46 -18.50 -11.40 -7.71
N LYS A 47 -17.98 -11.92 -8.83
CA LYS A 47 -18.59 -11.75 -10.15
C LYS A 47 -19.70 -12.77 -10.43
N TYR A 48 -19.50 -14.04 -10.05
CA TYR A 48 -20.39 -15.13 -10.44
C TYR A 48 -21.08 -15.82 -9.27
N GLY A 49 -20.76 -15.45 -8.02
CA GLY A 49 -21.43 -15.96 -6.82
C GLY A 49 -21.46 -17.49 -6.77
N LYS A 50 -22.65 -18.08 -6.78
CA LYS A 50 -22.85 -19.54 -6.72
C LYS A 50 -22.44 -20.28 -8.00
N GLU A 51 -22.34 -19.58 -9.12
CA GLU A 51 -21.89 -20.18 -10.39
C GLU A 51 -20.37 -20.34 -10.43
N TYR A 52 -19.65 -19.61 -9.57
CA TYR A 52 -18.21 -19.78 -9.40
C TYR A 52 -17.90 -21.04 -8.60
N LYS A 53 -17.23 -22.00 -9.25
CA LYS A 53 -16.69 -23.20 -8.63
C LYS A 53 -15.18 -23.07 -8.52
N LYS A 54 -14.68 -23.05 -7.28
CA LYS A 54 -13.24 -22.92 -7.00
C LYS A 54 -12.44 -24.07 -7.61
N GLU A 55 -13.05 -25.25 -7.70
CA GLU A 55 -12.42 -26.44 -8.24
C GLU A 55 -12.08 -26.26 -9.72
N ASP A 56 -12.93 -25.55 -10.48
CA ASP A 56 -12.75 -25.36 -11.92
C ASP A 56 -11.54 -24.47 -12.25
N LEU A 57 -11.27 -23.45 -11.43
CA LEU A 57 -10.15 -22.52 -11.62
C LEU A 57 -8.99 -22.73 -10.65
N ARG A 58 -8.92 -23.89 -10.01
CA ARG A 58 -7.78 -24.21 -9.17
C ARG A 58 -6.52 -24.29 -10.02
N LEU A 59 -5.48 -23.58 -9.60
CA LEU A 59 -4.25 -23.44 -10.37
C LEU A 59 -3.23 -24.55 -10.05
N TYR A 60 -2.58 -25.07 -11.09
CA TYR A 60 -1.58 -26.15 -11.01
C TYR A 60 -0.31 -25.80 -11.77
N PHE A 61 0.81 -26.33 -11.26
CA PHE A 61 2.05 -26.46 -12.01
C PHE A 61 1.93 -27.67 -12.93
N LYS A 62 2.06 -27.46 -14.23
CA LYS A 62 2.24 -28.55 -15.19
C LYS A 62 3.71 -28.69 -15.61
N ASP A 63 4.43 -27.58 -15.67
CA ASP A 63 5.81 -27.51 -16.15
C ASP A 63 6.67 -26.74 -15.14
N LEU A 64 7.44 -27.47 -14.32
CA LEU A 64 8.49 -26.89 -13.46
C LEU A 64 9.84 -27.17 -14.14
N HIS A 65 10.41 -26.17 -14.79
CA HIS A 65 11.72 -26.29 -15.43
C HIS A 65 12.86 -25.95 -14.46
N GLU A 66 13.99 -26.65 -14.58
CA GLU A 66 15.22 -26.34 -13.83
C GLU A 66 15.63 -24.88 -14.07
N GLY A 67 15.98 -24.17 -13.00
CA GLY A 67 16.44 -22.78 -13.05
C GLY A 67 15.38 -21.71 -13.35
N SER A 68 14.09 -22.06 -13.48
CA SER A 68 13.05 -21.09 -13.80
C SER A 68 12.40 -20.53 -12.53
N VAL A 69 12.65 -19.26 -12.25
CA VAL A 69 11.81 -18.43 -11.39
C VAL A 69 10.62 -17.85 -12.20
N VAL A 70 10.08 -18.69 -13.08
CA VAL A 70 8.93 -18.38 -13.93
C VAL A 70 8.05 -19.60 -13.89
N ALA A 71 6.89 -19.46 -13.27
CA ALA A 71 5.99 -20.57 -13.04
C ALA A 71 4.69 -20.37 -13.85
N PRO A 72 4.45 -21.17 -14.90
CA PRO A 72 3.17 -21.19 -15.57
C PRO A 72 2.14 -21.91 -14.72
N MET A 73 1.06 -21.22 -14.39
CA MET A 73 -0.05 -21.76 -13.62
C MET A 73 -1.28 -21.94 -14.50
N TYR A 74 -1.76 -23.18 -14.56
CA TYR A 74 -2.89 -23.59 -15.39
C TYR A 74 -4.14 -23.82 -14.52
N PRO A 75 -5.32 -23.30 -14.88
CA PRO A 75 -6.55 -23.74 -14.24
C PRO A 75 -6.85 -25.20 -14.59
N ILE A 76 -7.61 -25.91 -13.73
CA ILE A 76 -8.07 -27.29 -14.02
C ILE A 76 -8.86 -27.32 -15.32
N SER A 77 -9.79 -26.37 -15.45
CA SER A 77 -10.69 -26.26 -16.59
C SER A 77 -10.76 -24.82 -17.08
N TYR A 78 -11.35 -24.64 -18.25
CA TYR A 78 -11.60 -23.33 -18.84
C TYR A 78 -13.12 -23.14 -18.97
N PRO A 79 -13.84 -22.95 -17.84
CA PRO A 79 -15.28 -22.76 -17.88
C PRO A 79 -15.61 -21.48 -18.63
N THR A 80 -16.76 -21.50 -19.30
CA THR A 80 -17.34 -20.32 -19.94
C THR A 80 -18.31 -19.65 -18.99
N SER A 81 -18.27 -18.32 -18.93
CA SER A 81 -19.29 -17.52 -18.26
C SER A 81 -20.65 -17.61 -18.99
N PRO A 82 -21.75 -17.13 -18.40
CA PRO A 82 -23.07 -17.09 -19.05
C PRO A 82 -23.07 -16.38 -20.41
N ASP A 83 -22.16 -15.44 -20.62
CA ASP A 83 -21.96 -14.71 -21.89
C ASP A 83 -21.01 -15.42 -22.86
N ASN A 84 -20.72 -16.71 -22.65
CA ASN A 84 -19.77 -17.51 -23.42
C ASN A 84 -18.33 -16.97 -23.44
N LYS A 85 -17.92 -16.17 -22.44
CA LYS A 85 -16.52 -15.72 -22.30
C LYS A 85 -15.72 -16.71 -21.49
N ASN A 86 -14.41 -16.81 -21.76
CA ASN A 86 -13.51 -17.60 -20.95
C ASN A 86 -13.39 -16.99 -19.54
N LEU A 87 -13.96 -17.67 -18.55
CA LEU A 87 -14.13 -17.15 -17.20
C LEU A 87 -12.78 -16.92 -16.50
N PHE A 88 -11.79 -17.78 -16.78
CA PHE A 88 -10.42 -17.61 -16.30
C PHE A 88 -9.80 -16.29 -16.78
N THR A 89 -9.87 -16.03 -18.09
CA THR A 89 -9.32 -14.81 -18.71
C THR A 89 -10.03 -13.55 -18.22
N GLU A 90 -11.33 -13.63 -17.98
CA GLU A 90 -12.12 -12.51 -17.45
C GLU A 90 -11.67 -12.15 -16.02
N ILE A 91 -11.56 -13.14 -15.14
CA ILE A 91 -11.12 -12.96 -13.75
C ILE A 91 -9.69 -12.44 -13.67
N THR A 92 -8.75 -13.07 -14.38
CA THR A 92 -7.36 -12.63 -14.37
C THR A 92 -7.20 -11.27 -15.01
N GLY A 93 -8.03 -10.94 -16.00
CA GLY A 93 -8.09 -9.60 -16.61
C GLY A 93 -8.52 -8.53 -15.60
N ILE A 94 -9.45 -8.82 -14.68
CA ILE A 94 -9.82 -7.90 -13.59
C ILE A 94 -8.63 -7.69 -12.65
N MET A 95 -7.95 -8.76 -12.24
CA MET A 95 -6.74 -8.67 -11.41
C MET A 95 -5.68 -7.76 -12.06
N GLU A 96 -5.36 -7.99 -13.34
CA GLU A 96 -4.37 -7.18 -14.07
C GLU A 96 -4.79 -5.72 -14.20
N ARG A 97 -6.08 -5.45 -14.46
CA ARG A 97 -6.62 -4.09 -14.48
C ARG A 97 -6.48 -3.39 -13.13
N LEU A 98 -6.82 -4.06 -12.03
CA LEU A 98 -6.70 -3.50 -10.69
C LEU A 98 -5.24 -3.16 -10.35
N ILE A 99 -4.30 -4.07 -10.63
CA ILE A 99 -2.86 -3.81 -10.43
C ILE A 99 -2.40 -2.63 -11.31
N THR A 100 -2.86 -2.57 -12.55
CA THR A 100 -2.52 -1.47 -13.47
C THR A 100 -3.08 -0.14 -12.98
N THR A 101 -4.34 -0.09 -12.52
CA THR A 101 -4.94 1.12 -11.96
C THR A 101 -4.18 1.57 -10.72
N LEU A 102 -3.82 0.66 -9.82
CA LEU A 102 -3.02 0.99 -8.64
C LEU A 102 -1.70 1.68 -9.02
N ASN A 103 -1.00 1.17 -10.05
CA ASN A 103 0.29 1.68 -10.47
C ASN A 103 0.23 2.97 -11.31
N THR A 104 -0.86 3.20 -12.05
CA THR A 104 -0.93 4.29 -13.06
C THR A 104 -1.87 5.42 -12.67
N LYS A 105 -2.92 5.11 -11.89
CA LYS A 105 -3.97 6.04 -11.46
C LYS A 105 -4.45 5.66 -10.05
N PRO A 106 -3.58 5.72 -9.02
CA PRO A 106 -3.88 5.25 -7.67
C PRO A 106 -5.15 5.89 -7.06
N ASP A 107 -5.45 7.14 -7.39
CA ASP A 107 -6.65 7.84 -6.91
C ASP A 107 -7.96 7.19 -7.38
N LEU A 108 -7.95 6.55 -8.55
CA LEU A 108 -9.09 5.84 -9.11
C LEU A 108 -9.16 4.37 -8.68
N PHE A 109 -8.17 3.88 -7.93
CA PHE A 109 -8.11 2.47 -7.54
C PHE A 109 -9.32 2.06 -6.68
N ARG A 110 -9.72 2.92 -5.74
CA ARG A 110 -10.88 2.65 -4.87
C ARG A 110 -12.16 2.49 -5.69
N GLU A 111 -12.43 3.41 -6.61
CA GLU A 111 -13.60 3.36 -7.49
C GLU A 111 -13.58 2.13 -8.42
N GLN A 112 -12.41 1.82 -8.98
CA GLN A 112 -12.22 0.63 -9.82
C GLN A 112 -12.43 -0.67 -9.02
N LEU A 113 -11.94 -0.74 -7.79
CA LEU A 113 -12.13 -1.88 -6.90
C LEU A 113 -13.61 -2.10 -6.58
N GLU A 114 -14.34 -1.03 -6.26
CA GLU A 114 -15.77 -1.11 -5.90
C GLU A 114 -16.67 -1.47 -7.08
N SER A 115 -16.33 -0.99 -8.27
CA SER A 115 -17.06 -1.34 -9.50
C SER A 115 -16.80 -2.78 -9.95
N GLU A 116 -15.57 -3.27 -9.79
CA GLU A 116 -15.22 -4.64 -10.20
C GLU A 116 -15.66 -5.67 -9.15
N ILE A 117 -15.54 -5.35 -7.86
CA ILE A 117 -15.75 -6.26 -6.74
C ILE A 117 -16.84 -5.68 -5.84
N THR A 118 -18.08 -5.99 -6.19
CA THR A 118 -19.26 -5.43 -5.51
C THR A 118 -19.40 -5.93 -4.07
N SER A 119 -18.96 -7.16 -3.79
CA SER A 119 -19.16 -7.79 -2.49
C SER A 119 -18.08 -7.39 -1.45
N PRO A 120 -18.44 -6.85 -0.27
CA PRO A 120 -17.47 -6.41 0.74
C PRO A 120 -16.53 -7.51 1.28
N PRO A 121 -16.98 -8.73 1.61
CA PRO A 121 -16.09 -9.80 2.07
C PRO A 121 -15.02 -10.18 1.03
N GLU A 122 -15.40 -10.25 -0.24
CA GLU A 122 -14.51 -10.55 -1.35
C GLU A 122 -13.53 -9.40 -1.61
N ARG A 123 -13.96 -8.14 -1.45
CA ARG A 123 -13.07 -6.96 -1.46
C ARG A 123 -11.98 -7.07 -0.39
N ILE A 124 -12.36 -7.43 0.83
CA ILE A 124 -11.41 -7.63 1.94
C ILE A 124 -10.44 -8.77 1.60
N GLY A 125 -10.95 -9.92 1.13
CA GLY A 125 -10.11 -11.07 0.78
C GLY A 125 -9.12 -10.76 -0.34
N LEU A 126 -9.58 -10.02 -1.36
CA LEU A 126 -8.76 -9.54 -2.46
C LEU A 126 -7.67 -8.60 -1.96
N LEU A 127 -8.03 -7.55 -1.23
CA LEU A 127 -7.09 -6.55 -0.70
C LEU A 127 -6.03 -7.18 0.21
N LYS A 128 -6.38 -8.19 1.03
CA LYS A 128 -5.41 -8.95 1.84
C LYS A 128 -4.36 -9.64 0.98
N SER A 129 -4.80 -10.21 -0.13
CA SER A 129 -3.92 -10.93 -1.07
C SER A 129 -3.03 -9.94 -1.84
N LEU A 130 -3.59 -8.81 -2.29
CA LEU A 130 -2.82 -7.73 -2.95
C LEU A 130 -1.80 -7.10 -1.99
N ALA A 131 -2.16 -6.83 -0.74
CA ALA A 131 -1.25 -6.30 0.28
C ALA A 131 -0.12 -7.29 0.59
N SER A 132 -0.43 -8.59 0.69
CA SER A 132 0.58 -9.64 0.87
C SER A 132 1.57 -9.68 -0.30
N LEU A 133 1.08 -9.64 -1.55
CA LEU A 133 1.91 -9.55 -2.75
C LEU A 133 2.79 -8.29 -2.79
N SER A 134 2.24 -7.13 -2.41
CA SER A 134 2.98 -5.87 -2.31
C SER A 134 4.07 -5.92 -1.23
N SER A 135 3.79 -6.55 -0.10
CA SER A 135 4.71 -6.62 1.04
C SER A 135 5.89 -7.58 0.85
N SER A 136 5.89 -8.37 -0.23
CA SER A 136 6.95 -9.31 -0.55
C SER A 136 8.31 -8.63 -0.65
N ASN A 137 9.35 -9.26 -0.11
CA ASN A 137 10.74 -8.79 -0.25
C ASN A 137 11.26 -8.93 -1.69
N THR A 138 10.59 -9.74 -2.51
CA THR A 138 10.94 -9.89 -3.92
C THR A 138 9.75 -9.48 -4.78
N PRO A 139 9.94 -8.59 -5.78
CA PRO A 139 8.89 -8.22 -6.72
C PRO A 139 8.31 -9.45 -7.41
N VAL A 140 6.99 -9.60 -7.30
CA VAL A 140 6.23 -10.65 -7.97
C VAL A 140 5.50 -10.02 -9.16
N GLU A 141 5.90 -10.37 -10.37
CA GLU A 141 5.17 -10.00 -11.59
C GLU A 141 4.21 -11.11 -11.98
N ILE A 142 3.00 -10.73 -12.39
CA ILE A 142 1.93 -11.64 -12.76
C ILE A 142 1.40 -11.23 -14.14
N LYS A 143 1.24 -12.20 -15.04
CA LYS A 143 0.62 -11.96 -16.34
C LYS A 143 -0.10 -13.18 -16.86
N THR A 144 -1.32 -13.01 -17.33
CA THR A 144 -2.09 -14.05 -17.99
C THR A 144 -1.95 -13.91 -19.50
N SER A 145 -1.43 -14.97 -20.11
CA SER A 145 -1.23 -15.03 -21.56
C SER A 145 -1.02 -16.48 -21.98
N VAL A 146 -1.18 -16.75 -23.27
CA VAL A 146 -0.94 -18.05 -23.87
C VAL A 146 0.57 -18.35 -23.87
N GLU A 147 1.35 -17.48 -24.48
CA GLU A 147 2.81 -17.56 -24.54
C GLU A 147 3.46 -16.91 -23.32
N LYS A 148 4.75 -17.19 -23.11
CA LYS A 148 5.53 -16.59 -22.01
C LYS A 148 5.73 -15.09 -22.28
N PRO A 149 5.17 -14.19 -21.44
CA PRO A 149 5.36 -12.77 -21.63
C PRO A 149 6.75 -12.33 -21.18
N GLN A 150 7.25 -11.23 -21.76
CA GLN A 150 8.55 -10.66 -21.37
C GLN A 150 8.51 -9.95 -20.02
N LYS A 151 7.35 -9.43 -19.60
CA LYS A 151 7.11 -8.70 -18.35
C LYS A 151 5.69 -8.97 -17.85
N GLY A 152 5.49 -8.87 -16.54
CA GLY A 152 4.16 -8.88 -15.94
C GLY A 152 3.80 -7.60 -15.19
N HIS A 153 2.63 -7.64 -14.56
CA HIS A 153 2.16 -6.60 -13.64
C HIS A 153 2.63 -6.94 -12.23
N PHE A 154 3.21 -5.99 -11.50
CA PHE A 154 3.59 -6.17 -10.10
C PHE A 154 3.04 -5.01 -9.26
N ILE A 155 2.95 -5.22 -7.94
CA ILE A 155 2.53 -4.18 -7.01
C ILE A 155 3.77 -3.71 -6.23
N PRO A 156 4.22 -2.45 -6.42
CA PRO A 156 5.30 -1.89 -5.63
C PRO A 156 5.07 -1.97 -4.12
N LYS A 157 6.15 -2.12 -3.34
CA LYS A 157 6.09 -2.28 -1.88
C LYS A 157 5.48 -1.08 -1.15
N HIS A 158 5.67 0.13 -1.67
CA HIS A 158 5.13 1.36 -1.07
C HIS A 158 3.59 1.38 -1.02
N TYR A 159 2.89 0.60 -1.86
CA TYR A 159 1.42 0.48 -1.78
C TYR A 159 0.93 -0.41 -0.64
N THR A 160 1.81 -1.10 0.10
CA THR A 160 1.41 -1.96 1.23
C THR A 160 0.60 -1.18 2.26
N SER A 161 1.05 0.03 2.64
CA SER A 161 0.32 0.87 3.60
C SER A 161 -1.05 1.27 3.06
N TYR A 162 -1.11 1.77 1.82
CA TYR A 162 -2.35 2.17 1.18
C TYR A 162 -3.37 1.03 1.10
N LEU A 163 -2.95 -0.18 0.73
CA LEU A 163 -3.82 -1.35 0.67
C LEU A 163 -4.30 -1.78 2.06
N ASN A 164 -3.45 -1.66 3.09
CA ASN A 164 -3.83 -1.91 4.48
C ASN A 164 -4.82 -0.85 5.00
N ASP A 165 -4.66 0.42 4.64
CA ASP A 165 -5.61 1.47 4.99
C ASP A 165 -6.98 1.20 4.35
N LEU A 166 -7.01 0.80 3.07
CA LEU A 166 -8.24 0.36 2.41
C LEU A 166 -8.87 -0.86 3.09
N LEU A 167 -8.07 -1.85 3.50
CA LEU A 167 -8.58 -3.01 4.25
C LEU A 167 -9.31 -2.58 5.52
N ILE A 168 -8.76 -1.60 6.22
CA ILE A 168 -9.36 -1.06 7.43
C ILE A 168 -10.66 -0.32 7.12
N ASP A 169 -10.67 0.51 6.07
CA ASP A 169 -11.87 1.23 5.62
C ASP A 169 -13.02 0.27 5.30
N TYR A 170 -12.74 -0.84 4.60
CA TYR A 170 -13.74 -1.86 4.29
C TYR A 170 -14.11 -2.78 5.45
N GLY A 171 -13.41 -2.69 6.59
CA GLY A 171 -13.72 -3.48 7.78
C GLY A 171 -13.16 -4.89 7.77
N GLY A 172 -12.00 -5.09 7.15
CA GLY A 172 -11.27 -6.34 7.27
C GLY A 172 -10.96 -6.68 8.74
N TYR A 173 -11.25 -7.92 9.14
CA TYR A 173 -10.93 -8.43 10.47
C TYR A 173 -9.51 -9.05 10.46
N GLY A 174 -8.72 -8.80 11.50
CA GLY A 174 -7.36 -9.37 11.66
C GLY A 174 -6.41 -8.47 12.45
N GLU A 175 -5.15 -8.91 12.55
CA GLU A 175 -4.06 -8.09 13.09
C GLU A 175 -3.80 -6.91 12.14
N VAL A 176 -3.89 -5.70 12.69
CA VAL A 176 -3.62 -4.46 11.95
C VAL A 176 -2.46 -3.72 12.60
N SER A 177 -1.63 -3.10 11.76
CA SER A 177 -0.61 -2.14 12.20
C SER A 177 -1.10 -0.75 11.82
N VAL A 178 -1.24 0.15 12.79
CA VAL A 178 -1.75 1.51 12.58
C VAL A 178 -0.83 2.49 13.27
N SER A 179 -0.59 3.64 12.63
CA SER A 179 0.14 4.76 13.22
C SER A 179 -0.79 5.96 13.40
N GLY A 180 -0.61 6.69 14.50
CA GLY A 180 -1.38 7.89 14.79
C GLY A 180 -1.02 8.52 16.12
N VAL A 181 -1.89 9.41 16.62
CA VAL A 181 -1.68 10.11 17.89
C VAL A 181 -2.72 9.67 18.92
N ILE A 182 -2.29 9.41 20.15
CA ILE A 182 -3.21 9.14 21.26
C ILE A 182 -3.89 10.45 21.69
N VAL A 183 -5.17 10.60 21.33
CA VAL A 183 -5.96 11.82 21.59
C VAL A 183 -6.83 11.73 22.84
N ARG A 184 -7.03 10.53 23.39
CA ARG A 184 -7.81 10.32 24.63
C ARG A 184 -7.36 9.06 25.36
N ILE A 185 -7.42 9.10 26.69
CA ILE A 185 -7.24 7.93 27.56
C ILE A 185 -8.44 7.84 28.52
N ASN A 186 -8.88 6.62 28.82
CA ASN A 186 -9.88 6.30 29.84
C ASN A 186 -9.34 5.16 30.71
N GLY A 187 -9.32 5.37 32.04
CA GLY A 187 -8.81 4.41 33.03
C GLY A 187 -9.79 4.09 34.16
N ASP A 188 -11.07 4.46 34.07
CA ASP A 188 -11.99 4.33 35.21
C ASP A 188 -12.57 2.91 35.36
N LYS A 189 -13.41 2.49 34.41
CA LYS A 189 -14.14 1.20 34.44
C LYS A 189 -13.76 0.26 33.32
N THR A 190 -13.21 0.80 32.25
CA THR A 190 -12.79 0.07 31.06
C THR A 190 -11.59 0.81 30.51
N TYR A 191 -10.44 0.14 30.53
CA TYR A 191 -9.17 0.73 30.13
C TYR A 191 -9.10 0.75 28.61
N TYR A 192 -9.17 1.96 28.05
CA TYR A 192 -9.00 2.17 26.62
C TYR A 192 -8.39 3.52 26.31
N PHE A 193 -7.71 3.62 25.19
CA PHE A 193 -7.29 4.89 24.61
C PHE A 193 -7.87 5.05 23.20
N THR A 194 -7.88 6.29 22.71
CA THR A 194 -8.30 6.59 21.34
C THR A 194 -7.10 7.10 20.56
N ILE A 195 -6.80 6.42 19.45
CA ILE A 195 -5.83 6.90 18.46
C ILE A 195 -6.60 7.57 17.33
N GLU A 196 -6.19 8.78 16.97
CA GLU A 196 -6.50 9.37 15.67
C GLU A 196 -5.39 8.97 14.71
N ALA A 197 -5.70 8.16 13.70
CA ALA A 197 -4.71 7.66 12.74
C ALA A 197 -4.48 8.64 11.59
N LYS A 198 -3.48 8.34 10.76
CA LYS A 198 -3.13 9.11 9.55
C LYS A 198 -4.31 9.33 8.60
N ASN A 199 -5.15 8.31 8.44
CA ASN A 199 -6.36 8.39 7.61
C ASN A 199 -7.52 9.19 8.27
N GLY A 200 -7.30 9.79 9.44
CA GLY A 200 -8.29 10.55 10.20
C GLY A 200 -9.27 9.68 10.99
N HIS A 201 -9.20 8.34 10.88
CA HIS A 201 -10.08 7.46 11.63
C HIS A 201 -9.67 7.41 13.11
N LYS A 202 -10.68 7.28 13.98
CA LYS A 202 -10.51 7.13 15.42
C LYS A 202 -10.69 5.68 15.83
N TYR A 203 -9.65 5.08 16.39
CA TYR A 203 -9.64 3.70 16.87
C TYR A 203 -9.74 3.68 18.38
N VAL A 204 -10.72 2.94 18.90
CA VAL A 204 -10.82 2.67 20.33
C VAL A 204 -10.00 1.41 20.63
N CYS A 205 -8.94 1.57 21.41
CA CYS A 205 -7.97 0.52 21.71
C CYS A 205 -8.05 0.15 23.18
N TYR A 206 -8.47 -1.08 23.47
CA TYR A 206 -8.51 -1.60 24.83
C TYR A 206 -7.13 -2.12 25.24
N PHE A 207 -6.75 -1.90 26.50
CA PHE A 207 -5.45 -2.28 27.05
C PHE A 207 -5.61 -2.83 28.48
N ASP A 208 -4.61 -3.58 28.95
CA ASP A 208 -4.64 -4.13 30.31
C ASP A 208 -4.32 -3.03 31.34
N PRO A 209 -4.99 -2.95 32.50
CA PRO A 209 -4.69 -1.95 33.52
C PRO A 209 -3.20 -1.85 33.91
N SER A 210 -2.45 -2.96 33.84
CA SER A 210 -1.01 -2.98 34.08
C SER A 210 -0.17 -2.17 33.08
N GLU A 211 -0.72 -1.86 31.91
CA GLU A 211 -0.08 -1.07 30.85
C GLU A 211 -0.39 0.43 30.94
N GLU A 212 -1.16 0.87 31.94
CA GLU A 212 -1.65 2.25 32.06
C GLU A 212 -0.52 3.29 32.06
N ASP A 213 0.58 3.03 32.78
CA ASP A 213 1.72 3.95 32.82
C ASP A 213 2.40 4.07 31.45
N THR A 214 2.48 2.98 30.69
CA THR A 214 3.00 2.98 29.32
C THR A 214 2.12 3.84 28.42
N VAL A 215 0.80 3.62 28.45
CA VAL A 215 -0.16 4.38 27.65
C VAL A 215 -0.13 5.88 28.02
N LYS A 216 -0.04 6.22 29.32
CA LYS A 216 0.10 7.60 29.79
C LYS A 216 1.38 8.25 29.30
N SER A 217 2.50 7.52 29.29
CA SER A 217 3.79 8.03 28.80
C SER A 217 3.80 8.35 27.29
N LEU A 218 2.86 7.75 26.56
CA LEU A 218 2.66 7.90 25.12
C LEU A 218 1.48 8.83 24.78
N TYR A 219 0.81 9.39 25.79
CA TYR A 219 -0.31 10.29 25.58
C TYR A 219 0.11 11.52 24.78
N LYS A 220 -0.66 11.85 23.73
CA LYS A 220 -0.36 12.90 22.76
C LYS A 220 1.03 12.80 22.12
N LYS A 221 1.55 11.59 21.98
CA LYS A 221 2.69 11.30 21.13
C LYS A 221 2.24 10.58 19.87
N TRP A 222 3.08 10.64 18.86
CA TRP A 222 2.94 9.79 17.70
C TRP A 222 3.33 8.36 18.07
N VAL A 223 2.43 7.43 17.81
CA VAL A 223 2.58 6.02 18.18
C VAL A 223 2.26 5.11 17.01
N GLY A 224 2.90 3.95 17.00
CA GLY A 224 2.54 2.81 16.18
C GLY A 224 1.99 1.73 17.10
N PHE A 225 0.89 1.09 16.69
CA PHE A 225 0.38 -0.07 17.41
C PHE A 225 0.08 -1.23 16.47
N LYS A 226 0.21 -2.44 17.01
CA LYS A 226 -0.33 -3.67 16.41
C LYS A 226 -1.42 -4.24 17.29
N GLY A 227 -2.53 -4.66 16.71
CA GLY A 227 -3.60 -5.28 17.49
C GLY A 227 -4.67 -5.96 16.65
N ASP A 228 -5.47 -6.78 17.31
CA ASP A 228 -6.55 -7.51 16.66
C ASP A 228 -7.81 -6.63 16.57
N MET A 229 -8.23 -6.36 15.32
CA MET A 229 -9.33 -5.45 15.02
C MET A 229 -10.65 -6.17 14.75
N THR A 230 -11.72 -5.63 15.35
CA THR A 230 -13.10 -5.99 15.02
C THR A 230 -13.89 -4.74 14.66
N LYS A 231 -14.45 -4.70 13.44
CA LYS A 231 -15.39 -3.65 13.05
C LYS A 231 -16.82 -4.03 13.46
N THR A 232 -17.46 -3.13 14.21
CA THR A 232 -18.91 -3.16 14.47
C THR A 232 -19.61 -2.12 13.59
N GLN A 233 -20.94 -2.18 13.44
CA GLN A 233 -21.72 -1.22 12.64
C GLN A 233 -21.53 0.26 13.04
N LYS A 234 -21.05 0.55 14.25
CA LYS A 234 -20.91 1.92 14.78
C LYS A 234 -19.46 2.37 15.03
N GLN A 235 -18.53 1.43 15.26
CA GLN A 235 -17.15 1.74 15.63
C GLN A 235 -16.19 0.61 15.24
N THR A 236 -14.95 0.99 14.93
CA THR A 236 -13.80 0.09 14.82
C THR A 236 -13.14 -0.05 16.19
N LYS A 237 -13.05 -1.28 16.69
CA LYS A 237 -12.48 -1.58 18.02
C LYS A 237 -11.25 -2.46 17.87
N ILE A 238 -10.21 -2.15 18.64
CA ILE A 238 -9.02 -2.98 18.80
C ILE A 238 -9.12 -3.67 20.16
N HIS A 239 -9.30 -4.99 20.17
CA HIS A 239 -9.60 -5.74 21.40
C HIS A 239 -8.37 -6.02 22.25
N SER A 240 -7.21 -6.14 21.62
CA SER A 240 -5.94 -6.35 22.29
C SER A 240 -4.86 -5.64 21.48
N VAL A 241 -4.21 -4.68 22.12
CA VAL A 241 -2.99 -4.05 21.61
C VAL A 241 -1.83 -4.97 21.99
N LYS A 242 -1.17 -5.55 20.99
CA LYS A 242 -0.03 -6.46 21.18
C LYS A 242 1.29 -5.70 21.30
N GLU A 243 1.39 -4.60 20.57
CA GLU A 243 2.55 -3.72 20.55
C GLU A 243 2.05 -2.28 20.54
N LEU A 244 2.66 -1.42 21.36
CA LEU A 244 2.45 0.03 21.34
C LEU A 244 3.80 0.71 21.57
N THR A 245 4.24 1.49 20.59
CA THR A 245 5.56 2.15 20.61
C THR A 245 5.48 3.57 20.11
N GLU A 246 6.34 4.44 20.64
CA GLU A 246 6.53 5.79 20.10
C GLU A 246 7.20 5.71 18.73
N VAL A 247 6.62 6.41 17.76
CA VAL A 247 7.20 6.53 16.41
C VAL A 247 7.81 7.92 16.33
N LYS A 248 9.13 7.97 16.18
CA LYS A 248 9.88 9.23 16.09
C LYS A 248 10.19 9.63 14.67
N THR A 249 10.18 8.67 13.75
CA THR A 249 10.54 8.89 12.36
C THR A 249 9.60 8.17 11.42
N GLU A 250 9.38 8.75 10.25
CA GLU A 250 8.64 8.15 9.15
C GLU A 250 9.42 8.30 7.84
N THR A 251 9.54 7.20 7.10
CA THR A 251 10.15 7.23 5.76
C THR A 251 9.06 7.40 4.72
N LEU A 252 9.12 8.51 3.98
CA LEU A 252 8.21 8.82 2.88
C LEU A 252 8.88 8.52 1.55
N HIS A 253 8.16 7.87 0.65
CA HIS A 253 8.58 7.64 -0.74
C HIS A 253 8.10 8.73 -1.69
N ASN A 254 7.09 9.48 -1.27
CA ASN A 254 6.48 10.58 -2.00
C ASN A 254 5.81 11.57 -1.05
N ALA A 255 5.61 12.79 -1.54
CA ALA A 255 4.69 13.76 -0.96
C ALA A 255 3.63 14.08 -2.03
N GLU A 256 2.42 13.56 -1.84
CA GLU A 256 1.36 13.55 -2.86
C GLU A 256 1.88 13.08 -4.25
N ASN A 257 1.95 14.00 -5.22
CA ASN A 257 2.35 13.76 -6.60
C ASN A 257 3.87 13.80 -6.83
N TYR A 258 4.66 14.18 -5.82
CA TYR A 258 6.12 14.27 -5.90
C TYR A 258 6.76 12.97 -5.42
N VAL A 259 7.11 12.11 -6.37
CA VAL A 259 7.84 10.86 -6.10
C VAL A 259 9.32 11.19 -5.89
N PHE A 260 9.88 10.74 -4.77
CA PHE A 260 11.30 10.91 -4.48
C PHE A 260 12.13 9.85 -5.22
N LYS A 261 13.33 10.22 -5.66
CA LYS A 261 14.33 9.31 -6.24
C LYS A 261 14.72 8.22 -5.23
N GLU A 262 14.97 8.68 -4.01
CA GLU A 262 15.24 7.85 -2.84
C GLU A 262 14.27 8.25 -1.73
N PRO A 263 13.86 7.33 -0.85
CA PRO A 263 12.96 7.65 0.25
C PRO A 263 13.61 8.65 1.22
N ILE A 264 12.82 9.60 1.72
CA ILE A 264 13.28 10.59 2.71
C ILE A 264 12.71 10.21 4.07
N THR A 265 13.57 10.14 5.08
CA THR A 265 13.16 9.97 6.48
C THR A 265 12.89 11.32 7.11
N PHE A 266 11.73 11.47 7.73
CA PHE A 266 11.29 12.65 8.46
C PHE A 266 11.17 12.32 9.94
N ASP A 267 11.50 13.28 10.79
CA ASP A 267 11.10 13.28 12.18
C ASP A 267 9.59 13.56 12.26
N VAL A 268 8.88 12.76 13.03
CA VAL A 268 7.43 12.89 13.22
C VAL A 268 7.10 13.02 14.69
N HIS A 269 6.28 14.02 15.00
CA HIS A 269 5.83 14.26 16.36
C HIS A 269 4.49 15.00 16.35
N TYR A 270 3.90 15.14 17.55
CA TYR A 270 2.68 15.90 17.74
C TYR A 270 2.99 17.08 18.68
N ASP A 271 2.79 18.29 18.18
CA ASP A 271 2.91 19.50 18.97
C ASP A 271 1.67 19.63 19.87
N ASN A 272 1.90 19.63 21.18
CA ASN A 272 0.86 19.67 22.18
C ASN A 272 0.28 21.07 22.43
N ASP A 273 1.09 22.10 22.20
CA ASP A 273 0.73 23.49 22.46
C ASP A 273 -0.13 24.01 21.31
N ASP A 274 0.30 23.75 20.07
CA ASP A 274 -0.42 24.17 18.86
C ASP A 274 -1.42 23.12 18.35
N LYS A 275 -1.39 21.89 18.91
CA LYS A 275 -2.23 20.75 18.50
C LYS A 275 -2.06 20.39 17.03
N LEU A 276 -0.80 20.32 16.60
CA LEU A 276 -0.43 20.07 15.22
C LEU A 276 0.30 18.73 15.08
N TRP A 277 0.04 18.07 13.97
CA TRP A 277 0.87 17.01 13.43
C TRP A 277 2.07 17.67 12.75
N CYS A 278 3.28 17.21 13.07
CA CYS A 278 4.52 17.75 12.56
C CYS A 278 5.29 16.66 11.81
N ILE A 279 5.75 16.99 10.60
CA ILE A 279 6.59 16.14 9.74
C ILE A 279 7.76 17.00 9.29
N GLU A 280 8.97 16.69 9.73
CA GLU A 280 10.12 17.58 9.57
C GLU A 280 11.38 16.85 9.11
N ASN A 281 12.19 17.51 8.30
CA ASN A 281 13.55 17.12 8.01
C ASN A 281 14.40 18.38 7.96
N GLU A 282 15.06 18.68 9.09
CA GLU A 282 15.89 19.87 9.26
C GLU A 282 17.04 19.90 8.23
N SER A 283 17.62 18.73 7.92
CA SER A 283 18.74 18.64 6.97
C SER A 283 18.35 19.04 5.54
N LEU A 284 17.10 18.79 5.15
CA LEU A 284 16.55 19.17 3.86
C LEU A 284 15.70 20.44 3.93
N SER A 285 15.65 21.11 5.09
CA SER A 285 14.80 22.29 5.33
C SER A 285 13.34 22.07 4.87
N LEU A 286 12.82 20.86 5.11
CA LEU A 286 11.45 20.49 4.75
C LEU A 286 10.63 20.34 6.03
N SER A 287 9.47 20.96 6.06
CA SER A 287 8.55 20.88 7.21
C SER A 287 7.11 20.96 6.75
N GLY A 288 6.25 20.18 7.39
CA GLY A 288 4.82 20.22 7.20
C GLY A 288 4.08 20.18 8.53
N TYR A 289 3.12 21.09 8.68
CA TYR A 289 2.34 21.23 9.91
C TYR A 289 0.85 21.22 9.60
N GLY A 290 0.05 20.57 10.45
CA GLY A 290 -1.39 20.58 10.24
C GLY A 290 -2.20 20.00 11.37
N THR A 291 -3.48 20.39 11.44
CA THR A 291 -4.42 19.86 12.45
C THR A 291 -4.80 18.39 12.21
N SER A 292 -4.29 17.78 11.14
CA SER A 292 -4.40 16.35 10.81
C SER A 292 -3.17 15.95 10.01
N TYR A 293 -2.88 14.65 9.96
CA TYR A 293 -1.77 14.12 9.16
C TYR A 293 -1.81 14.58 7.71
N ASN A 294 -2.97 14.47 7.04
CA ASN A 294 -3.11 14.92 5.65
C ASN A 294 -2.82 16.42 5.50
N LYS A 295 -3.26 17.27 6.44
CA LYS A 295 -2.93 18.71 6.37
C LYS A 295 -1.43 18.97 6.55
N ALA A 296 -0.77 18.22 7.43
CA ALA A 296 0.68 18.30 7.59
C ALA A 296 1.41 17.84 6.32
N LEU A 297 0.96 16.76 5.69
CA LEU A 297 1.52 16.28 4.43
C LEU A 297 1.30 17.26 3.26
N ASN A 298 0.13 17.92 3.19
CA ASN A 298 -0.13 18.97 2.21
C ASN A 298 0.77 20.20 2.45
N SER A 299 0.93 20.61 3.71
CA SER A 299 1.86 21.68 4.07
C SER A 299 3.31 21.35 3.70
N LEU A 300 3.74 20.10 3.91
CA LEU A 300 5.05 19.62 3.45
C LEU A 300 5.17 19.67 1.93
N THR A 301 4.10 19.33 1.22
CA THR A 301 4.03 19.36 -0.23
C THR A 301 4.16 20.80 -0.76
N ASP A 302 3.50 21.76 -0.13
CA ASP A 302 3.61 23.19 -0.46
C ASP A 302 5.04 23.70 -0.25
N GLU A 303 5.73 23.27 0.82
CA GLU A 303 7.13 23.60 1.09
C GLU A 303 8.06 23.04 -0.01
N ILE A 304 7.84 21.78 -0.43
CA ILE A 304 8.58 21.14 -1.54
C ILE A 304 8.35 21.92 -2.85
N GLU A 305 7.10 22.29 -3.17
CA GLU A 305 6.77 23.10 -4.35
C GLU A 305 7.49 24.46 -4.31
N GLY A 306 7.53 25.11 -3.14
CA GLY A 306 8.26 26.36 -2.91
C GLY A 306 9.75 26.25 -3.25
N HIS A 307 10.42 25.21 -2.74
CA HIS A 307 11.83 24.95 -3.07
C HIS A 307 12.04 24.67 -4.56
N ILE A 308 11.19 23.87 -5.19
CA ILE A 308 11.28 23.57 -6.63
C ILE A 308 11.16 24.85 -7.44
N LEU A 309 10.15 25.68 -7.17
CA LEU A 309 9.93 26.94 -7.90
C LEU A 309 11.10 27.90 -7.70
N SER A 310 11.61 28.02 -6.48
CA SER A 310 12.77 28.86 -6.17
C SER A 310 14.01 28.46 -6.98
N PHE A 311 14.36 27.17 -6.98
CA PHE A 311 15.57 26.68 -7.64
C PHE A 311 15.47 26.50 -9.15
N THR A 312 14.27 26.53 -9.72
CA THR A 312 14.05 26.39 -11.16
C THR A 312 13.75 27.70 -11.87
N ASN A 313 13.09 28.66 -11.20
CA ASN A 313 12.75 29.95 -11.80
C ASN A 313 13.87 31.01 -11.65
N PHE A 314 14.73 30.88 -10.64
CA PHE A 314 15.84 31.80 -10.43
C PHE A 314 17.18 31.09 -10.70
N PRO A 315 18.09 31.74 -11.45
CA PRO A 315 19.41 31.17 -11.73
C PRO A 315 20.28 31.16 -10.47
N ASP A 316 21.31 30.30 -10.46
CA ASP A 316 22.11 30.01 -9.26
C ASP A 316 22.78 31.25 -8.65
N GLU A 317 23.12 32.27 -9.44
CA GLU A 317 23.73 33.51 -8.96
C GLU A 317 22.78 34.39 -8.10
N LYS A 318 21.48 34.07 -8.10
CA LYS A 318 20.46 34.73 -7.26
C LYS A 318 20.24 34.04 -5.92
N HIS A 319 20.84 32.86 -5.72
CA HIS A 319 20.70 32.08 -4.51
C HIS A 319 21.85 32.33 -3.55
N SER A 320 21.58 32.25 -2.24
CA SER A 320 22.64 32.28 -1.24
C SER A 320 23.46 30.98 -1.30
N SER A 321 24.67 31.00 -0.73
CA SER A 321 25.49 29.78 -0.62
C SER A 321 24.79 28.65 0.14
N GLU A 322 24.02 28.98 1.18
CA GLU A 322 23.24 28.00 1.94
C GLU A 322 22.07 27.44 1.12
N SER A 323 21.40 28.29 0.33
CA SER A 323 20.35 27.86 -0.59
C SER A 323 20.89 26.93 -1.68
N LEU A 324 22.09 27.18 -2.21
CA LEU A 324 22.72 26.29 -3.20
C LEU A 324 23.12 24.94 -2.59
N ARG A 325 23.64 24.93 -1.35
CA ARG A 325 23.89 23.68 -0.62
C ARG A 325 22.61 22.91 -0.35
N LEU A 326 21.52 23.61 -0.03
CA LEU A 326 20.20 23.00 0.12
C LEU A 326 19.72 22.40 -1.20
N LYS A 327 19.83 23.13 -2.32
CA LYS A 327 19.51 22.64 -3.67
C LYS A 327 20.27 21.36 -4.01
N GLU A 328 21.57 21.31 -3.71
CA GLU A 328 22.41 20.13 -3.93
C GLU A 328 21.89 18.92 -3.15
N ARG A 329 21.69 19.06 -1.83
CA ARG A 329 21.13 17.99 -0.98
C ARG A 329 19.75 17.53 -1.42
N LEU A 330 18.85 18.46 -1.74
CA LEU A 330 17.52 18.12 -2.25
C LEU A 330 17.58 17.42 -3.60
N SER A 331 18.59 17.70 -4.43
CA SER A 331 18.73 17.09 -5.76
C SER A 331 19.04 15.59 -5.72
N ASP A 332 19.58 15.09 -4.60
CA ASP A 332 19.78 13.66 -4.37
C ASP A 332 18.43 12.92 -4.27
N TYR A 333 17.40 13.60 -3.76
CA TYR A 333 16.07 13.01 -3.51
C TYR A 333 15.02 13.46 -4.52
N ILE A 334 15.15 14.65 -5.12
CA ILE A 334 14.13 15.26 -5.97
C ILE A 334 14.72 15.56 -7.36
N ASP A 335 14.02 15.12 -8.41
CA ASP A 335 14.29 15.58 -9.77
C ASP A 335 13.55 16.90 -10.00
N PHE A 336 14.26 18.02 -9.81
CA PHE A 336 13.71 19.36 -10.00
C PHE A 336 13.07 19.58 -11.37
N LYS A 337 13.60 18.95 -12.44
CA LYS A 337 13.06 19.12 -13.79
C LYS A 337 11.77 18.34 -13.98
N ALA A 338 11.72 17.11 -13.48
CA ALA A 338 10.49 16.31 -13.49
C ALA A 338 9.41 16.96 -12.62
N ALA A 339 9.77 17.40 -11.41
CA ALA A 339 8.85 18.02 -10.48
C ALA A 339 8.31 19.36 -10.99
N LYS A 340 9.13 20.19 -11.65
CA LYS A 340 8.67 21.44 -12.28
C LYS A 340 7.61 21.22 -13.35
N ARG A 341 7.69 20.14 -14.13
CA ARG A 341 6.66 19.78 -15.12
C ARG A 341 5.32 19.45 -14.47
N ILE A 342 5.34 18.84 -13.27
CA ILE A 342 4.12 18.55 -12.50
C ILE A 342 3.47 19.87 -12.08
N ILE A 343 4.26 20.79 -11.52
CA ILE A 343 3.78 22.13 -11.11
C ILE A 343 3.23 22.89 -12.32
N ASP A 344 3.93 22.89 -13.45
CA ASP A 344 3.47 23.57 -14.67
C ASP A 344 2.19 22.94 -15.23
N GLY A 345 2.00 21.62 -15.10
CA GLY A 345 0.72 20.98 -15.43
C GLY A 345 -0.42 21.36 -14.49
N LYS A 346 -0.13 21.57 -13.20
CA LYS A 346 -1.10 21.93 -12.15
C LYS A 346 -1.61 23.37 -12.28
N TYR A 347 -0.72 24.30 -12.64
CA TYR A 347 -1.03 25.75 -12.66
C TYR A 347 -0.97 26.41 -14.05
N GLY A 348 -0.40 25.74 -15.06
CA GLY A 348 -0.12 26.28 -16.39
C GLY A 348 -1.16 25.94 -17.47
N GLY A 349 -2.35 25.50 -17.09
CA GLY A 349 -3.49 25.35 -18.01
C GLY A 349 -4.08 26.71 -18.41
N VAL A 350 -3.42 27.41 -19.33
CA VAL A 350 -4.02 28.42 -20.22
C VAL A 350 -3.77 27.99 -21.66
#